data_AF-A0AAD2H297-F1
#
_entry.id   AF-A0AAD2H297-F1
#
_cell.length_a   1.000
_cell.length_b   1.000
_cell.length_c   1.000
_cell.angle_alpha   90.00
_cell.angle_beta   90.00
_cell.angle_gamma   90.00
#
_symmetry.space_group_name_H-M   'P 1'
#
loop_
_entity.id
_entity.type
_entity.pdbx_description
1 polymer ?
#
loop_
_entity_poly.entity_id
_entity_poly.type
_entity_poly.pdbx_seq_one_letter_code
_entity_poly.pdbx_strand_id
1 'polypeptide(L)'
;MLSNSNNIFNAVSSFDGKHWLVWSGTMESYLEHQGISYVLTETVPTEVKASDGSVSNKSEIKQWKHDDLRAKGSIKLHLTEGVIANIPATKIVS
;
A
#
# COMPACT_ATOMS: atom_id res chain seq x y z
N MET A 1 -15.49 -27.70 6.14
CA MET A 1 -14.79 -26.60 6.84
C MET A 1 -15.07 -25.34 6.05
N LEU A 2 -15.86 -24.43 6.60
CA LEU A 2 -16.21 -23.18 5.92
C LEU A 2 -15.06 -22.21 6.13
N SER A 3 -14.45 -21.78 5.02
CA SER A 3 -13.39 -20.77 5.01
C SER A 3 -13.87 -19.48 5.68
N ASN A 4 -13.19 -19.06 6.73
CA ASN A 4 -13.33 -17.73 7.35
C ASN A 4 -12.79 -16.66 6.39
N SER A 5 -13.50 -16.40 5.29
CA SER A 5 -13.07 -15.43 4.28
C SER A 5 -13.50 -13.98 4.59
N ASN A 6 -13.95 -13.67 5.82
CA ASN A 6 -14.65 -12.42 6.13
C ASN A 6 -13.97 -11.47 7.15
N ASN A 7 -12.69 -11.66 7.51
CA ASN A 7 -12.10 -10.84 8.59
C ASN A 7 -10.94 -9.91 8.22
N ILE A 8 -10.35 -10.03 7.02
CA ILE A 8 -9.17 -9.21 6.70
C ILE A 8 -9.58 -7.80 6.26
N PHE A 9 -10.67 -7.67 5.48
CA PHE A 9 -11.25 -6.38 5.10
C PHE A 9 -11.90 -5.61 6.26
N ASN A 10 -12.15 -6.26 7.39
CA ASN A 10 -12.71 -5.64 8.59
C ASN A 10 -11.65 -5.37 9.68
N ALA A 11 -10.37 -5.66 9.41
CA ALA A 11 -9.30 -5.51 10.39
C ALA A 11 -8.94 -4.05 10.67
N VAL A 12 -9.14 -3.18 9.68
CA VAL A 12 -8.89 -1.73 9.81
C VAL A 12 -10.23 -1.01 9.69
N SER A 13 -10.53 -0.10 10.61
CA SER A 13 -11.72 0.74 10.49
C SER A 13 -11.51 1.83 9.44
N SER A 14 -12.59 2.39 8.90
CA SER A 14 -12.50 3.58 8.05
C SER A 14 -11.98 4.78 8.83
N PHE A 15 -11.07 5.54 8.23
CA PHE A 15 -10.53 6.80 8.75
C PHE A 15 -11.44 7.96 8.37
N ASP A 16 -11.91 8.66 9.38
CA ASP A 16 -12.80 9.83 9.27
C ASP A 16 -12.08 11.17 9.49
N GLY A 17 -10.75 11.14 9.62
CA GLY A 17 -9.93 12.31 9.95
C GLY A 17 -9.56 12.42 11.43
N LYS A 18 -10.05 11.53 12.31
CA LYS A 18 -9.75 11.53 13.74
C LYS A 18 -8.88 10.34 14.15
N HIS A 19 -8.21 10.47 15.29
CA HIS A 19 -7.38 9.41 15.88
C HIS A 19 -6.31 8.85 14.92
N TRP A 20 -5.71 9.73 14.11
CA TRP A 20 -4.72 9.38 13.08
C TRP A 20 -3.68 8.37 13.56
N LEU A 21 -3.04 8.60 14.71
CA LEU A 21 -1.97 7.73 15.22
C LEU A 21 -2.42 6.28 15.44
N VAL A 22 -3.64 6.08 15.93
CA VAL A 22 -4.20 4.74 16.17
C VAL A 22 -4.55 4.08 14.85
N TRP A 23 -5.17 4.84 13.94
CA TRP A 23 -5.55 4.34 12.63
C TRP A 23 -4.31 3.97 11.79
N SER A 24 -3.30 4.84 11.74
CA SER A 24 -2.09 4.63 10.97
C SER A 24 -1.30 3.42 11.46
N GLY A 25 -1.22 3.23 12.79
CA GLY A 25 -0.60 2.03 13.36
C GLY A 25 -1.34 0.74 12.99
N THR A 26 -2.68 0.76 13.08
CA THR A 26 -3.49 -0.39 12.66
C THR A 26 -3.34 -0.69 11.17
N MET A 27 -3.28 0.35 10.33
CA MET A 27 -3.07 0.22 8.89
C MET A 27 -1.68 -0.33 8.55
N GLU A 28 -0.65 0.12 9.25
CA GLU A 28 0.72 -0.39 9.09
C GLU A 28 0.78 -1.88 9.43
N SER A 29 0.25 -2.31 10.59
CA SER A 29 0.19 -3.73 10.95
C SER A 29 -0.64 -4.57 9.97
N TYR A 30 -1.70 -4.00 9.39
CA TYR A 30 -2.44 -4.66 8.33
C TYR A 30 -1.57 -4.88 7.07
N LEU A 31 -0.81 -3.88 6.65
CA LEU A 31 0.09 -3.98 5.50
C LEU A 31 1.27 -4.92 5.77
N GLU A 32 1.77 -4.97 7.02
CA GLU A 32 2.76 -5.96 7.47
C GLU A 32 2.21 -7.38 7.34
N HIS A 33 0.97 -7.61 7.80
CA HIS A 33 0.31 -8.90 7.65
C HIS A 33 0.12 -9.32 6.19
N GLN A 34 -0.11 -8.35 5.29
CA GLN A 34 -0.19 -8.58 3.85
C GLN A 34 1.19 -8.79 3.18
N GLY A 35 2.29 -8.60 3.92
CA GLY A 35 3.66 -8.72 3.41
C GLY A 35 4.07 -7.59 2.48
N ILE A 36 3.42 -6.43 2.56
CA ILE A 36 3.65 -5.28 1.66
C ILE A 36 3.99 -3.98 2.38
N SER A 37 4.16 -3.98 3.71
CA SER A 37 4.50 -2.77 4.48
C SER A 37 5.84 -2.15 4.07
N TYR A 38 6.76 -2.94 3.52
CA TYR A 38 8.07 -2.49 3.08
C TYR A 38 8.01 -1.32 2.09
N VAL A 39 6.95 -1.22 1.28
CA VAL A 39 6.76 -0.11 0.33
C VAL A 39 6.52 1.24 1.00
N LEU A 40 6.21 1.27 2.31
CA LEU A 40 6.04 2.50 3.09
C LEU A 40 7.37 3.09 3.56
N THR A 41 8.41 2.25 3.72
CA THR A 41 9.68 2.62 4.35
C THR A 41 10.86 2.53 3.37
N GLU A 42 10.76 1.68 2.35
CA GLU A 42 11.80 1.48 1.35
C GLU A 42 11.61 2.39 0.14
N THR A 43 12.73 2.80 -0.45
CA THR A 43 12.75 3.53 -1.72
C THR A 43 12.46 2.61 -2.89
N VAL A 44 11.82 3.14 -3.93
CA VAL A 44 11.62 2.43 -5.21
C VAL A 44 12.97 1.89 -5.71
N PRO A 45 13.08 0.59 -6.05
CA PRO A 45 14.30 0.02 -6.61
C PRO A 45 14.67 0.73 -7.92
N THR A 46 15.93 1.15 -8.04
CA THR A 46 16.47 1.77 -9.27
C THR A 46 16.90 0.69 -10.25
N GLU A 47 16.76 0.96 -11.56
CA GLU A 47 17.21 0.04 -12.59
C GLU A 47 18.71 -0.26 -12.50
N VAL A 48 19.05 -1.54 -12.44
CA VAL A 48 20.43 -2.03 -12.52
C VAL A 48 20.67 -2.53 -13.94
N LYS A 49 21.56 -1.86 -14.67
CA LYS A 49 21.94 -2.26 -16.03
C LYS A 49 23.04 -3.31 -15.98
N ALA A 50 22.81 -4.44 -16.63
CA ALA A 50 23.83 -5.45 -16.88
C ALA A 50 24.75 -5.01 -18.04
N SER A 51 25.90 -5.68 -18.17
CA SER A 51 26.91 -5.40 -19.20
C SER A 51 26.39 -5.56 -20.64
N ASP A 52 25.29 -6.29 -20.83
CA ASP A 52 24.60 -6.49 -22.11
C ASP A 52 23.52 -5.42 -22.40
N GLY A 53 23.35 -4.43 -21.52
CA GLY A 53 22.35 -3.37 -21.62
C GLY A 53 20.96 -3.74 -21.12
N SER A 54 20.75 -4.98 -20.63
CA SER A 54 19.48 -5.40 -20.02
C SER A 54 19.32 -4.85 -18.58
N VAL A 55 18.09 -4.74 -18.11
CA VAL A 55 17.80 -4.38 -16.71
C VAL A 55 17.67 -5.67 -15.90
N SER A 56 18.65 -5.94 -15.04
CA SER A 56 18.75 -7.21 -14.31
C SER A 56 17.72 -7.35 -13.18
N ASN A 57 17.25 -6.25 -12.61
CA ASN A 57 16.27 -6.21 -11.51
C ASN A 57 14.85 -5.83 -11.95
N LYS A 58 14.50 -6.08 -13.22
CA LYS A 58 13.18 -5.71 -13.77
C LYS A 58 12.01 -6.36 -13.02
N SER A 59 12.17 -7.60 -12.54
CA SER A 59 11.15 -8.32 -11.76
C SER A 59 10.90 -7.67 -10.41
N GLU A 60 11.97 -7.29 -9.70
CA GLU A 60 11.93 -6.59 -8.41
C GLU A 60 11.20 -5.25 -8.53
N ILE A 61 11.57 -4.44 -9.53
CA ILE A 61 10.90 -3.15 -9.81
C ILE A 61 9.40 -3.35 -10.07
N LYS A 62 9.05 -4.39 -10.84
CA LYS A 62 7.66 -4.69 -11.16
C LYS A 62 6.89 -5.13 -9.90
N GLN A 63 7.50 -5.95 -9.06
CA GLN A 63 6.91 -6.43 -7.81
C GLN A 63 6.69 -5.26 -6.84
N TRP A 64 7.70 -4.42 -6.64
CA TRP A 64 7.61 -3.23 -5.78
C TRP A 64 6.46 -2.32 -6.23
N LYS A 65 6.37 -2.01 -7.53
CA LYS A 65 5.26 -1.19 -8.08
C LYS A 65 3.89 -1.82 -7.86
N HIS A 66 3.79 -3.14 -7.97
CA HIS A 66 2.54 -3.84 -7.73
C HIS A 66 2.13 -3.76 -6.26
N ASP A 67 3.07 -3.96 -5.35
CA ASP A 67 2.81 -3.92 -3.91
C ASP A 67 2.52 -2.48 -3.43
N ASP A 68 3.18 -1.47 -3.98
CA ASP A 68 2.88 -0.06 -3.74
C ASP A 68 1.43 0.29 -4.16
N LEU A 69 1.00 -0.16 -5.34
CA LEU A 69 -0.39 0.01 -5.78
C LEU A 69 -1.38 -0.70 -4.85
N ARG A 70 -1.04 -1.90 -4.35
CA ARG A 70 -1.87 -2.63 -3.38
C ARG A 70 -1.93 -1.93 -2.03
N ALA A 71 -0.83 -1.38 -1.55
CA ALA A 71 -0.79 -0.61 -0.31
C ALA A 71 -1.62 0.67 -0.44
N LYS A 72 -1.42 1.45 -1.51
CA LYS A 72 -2.22 2.65 -1.82
C LYS A 72 -3.72 2.31 -1.93
N GLY A 73 -4.07 1.22 -2.60
CA GLY A 73 -5.45 0.76 -2.72
C GLY A 73 -6.05 0.38 -1.36
N SER A 74 -5.30 -0.36 -0.54
CA SER A 74 -5.71 -0.74 0.82
C SER A 74 -5.94 0.48 1.71
N ILE A 75 -5.04 1.46 1.65
CA ILE A 75 -5.19 2.73 2.37
C ILE A 75 -6.49 3.42 1.95
N LYS A 76 -6.72 3.60 0.64
CA LYS A 76 -7.90 4.27 0.10
C LYS A 76 -9.22 3.59 0.46
N LEU A 77 -9.27 2.26 0.46
CA LEU A 77 -10.46 1.49 0.85
C LEU A 77 -10.89 1.73 2.30
N HIS A 78 -9.95 2.18 3.14
CA HIS A 78 -10.21 2.48 4.55
C HIS A 78 -10.23 3.98 4.82
N LEU A 79 -10.50 4.81 3.81
CA LEU A 79 -10.79 6.23 3.99
C LEU A 79 -12.29 6.47 3.81
N THR A 80 -12.86 7.34 4.62
CA THR A 80 -14.22 7.84 4.38
C THR A 80 -14.25 8.74 3.14
N GLU A 81 -15.41 8.84 2.49
CA GLU A 81 -15.62 9.72 1.33
C GLU A 81 -15.24 11.18 1.62
N GLY A 82 -15.57 11.67 2.82
CA GLY A 82 -15.21 13.02 3.26
C GLY A 82 -13.70 13.24 3.35
N VAL A 83 -12.93 12.23 3.75
CA VAL A 83 -11.46 12.31 3.72
C VAL A 83 -10.94 12.27 2.28
N ILE A 84 -11.46 11.36 1.44
CA ILE A 84 -11.04 11.22 0.04
C ILE A 84 -11.27 12.52 -0.75
N ALA A 85 -12.43 13.15 -0.58
CA ALA A 85 -12.78 14.40 -1.27
C ALA A 85 -11.83 15.57 -0.95
N ASN A 86 -11.11 15.50 0.17
CA ASN A 86 -10.14 16.51 0.59
C ASN A 86 -8.68 16.17 0.23
N ILE A 87 -8.43 15.03 -0.43
CA ILE A 87 -7.08 14.69 -0.93
C ILE A 87 -6.87 15.40 -2.28
N PRO A 88 -5.84 16.26 -2.42
CA PRO A 88 -5.54 16.88 -3.70
C PRO A 88 -5.29 15.84 -4.80
N ALA A 89 -5.99 15.96 -5.93
CA ALA A 89 -5.91 15.02 -7.06
C ALA A 89 -4.48 14.81 -7.59
N THR A 90 -3.58 15.79 -7.36
CA THR A 90 -2.17 15.77 -7.74
C THR A 90 -1.29 14.76 -6.99
N LYS A 91 -1.82 14.02 -5.99
CA LYS A 91 -1.09 12.97 -5.26
C LYS A 91 -1.55 11.54 -5.55
N ILE A 92 -2.47 11.35 -6.50
CA ILE A 92 -3.04 10.03 -6.82
C ILE A 92 -2.30 9.31 -7.96
N VAL A 93 -1.42 10.00 -8.70
CA VAL A 93 -0.68 9.43 -9.84
C VAL A 93 0.81 9.76 -9.72
N SER A 94 1.58 8.79 -9.25
CA SER A 94 3.02 8.63 -9.50
C SER A 94 3.40 7.16 -9.25
#